data_AF-A0A9X4II18-F1
#
_entry.id   AF-A0A9X4II18-F1
#
_cell.length_a   1.000
_cell.length_b   1.000
_cell.length_c   1.000
_cell.angle_alpha   90.00
_cell.angle_beta   90.00
_cell.angle_gamma   90.00
#
_symmetry.space_group_name_H-M   'P 1'
#
loop_
_entity.id
_entity.type
_entity.pdbx_description
1 polymer ?
#
loop_
_entity_poly.entity_id
_entity_poly.type
_entity_poly.pdbx_seq_one_letter_code
_entity_poly.pdbx_strand_id
1 'polypeptide(L)'
;MPGDAADLFGWCVAQPQEVLLDLLAYLAASTVDAVQHGGQERSQLAHADRLARALSLDMAAHWAPGADGFYARLSRAQLAQAAQEAGVVAACGNLSAMKKADAVRRVAGAMAPTGWLPVPLRSPEVLQVEAMAA
;
A
#
# COMPACT_ATOMS: atom_id res chain seq x y z
N MET A 1 -20.30 21.00 3.48
CA MET A 1 -19.28 22.03 3.20
C MET A 1 -19.92 23.13 2.37
N PRO A 2 -19.65 24.41 2.64
CA PRO A 2 -20.11 25.49 1.77
C PRO A 2 -19.42 25.41 0.40
N GLY A 3 -20.10 25.92 -0.64
CA GLY A 3 -19.55 25.98 -2.00
C GLY A 3 -18.55 27.11 -2.21
N ASP A 4 -18.57 28.14 -1.36
CA ASP A 4 -17.63 29.26 -1.34
C ASP A 4 -16.65 29.14 -0.15
N ALA A 5 -15.38 29.40 -0.40
CA ALA A 5 -14.33 29.39 0.61
C ALA A 5 -14.51 30.51 1.65
N ALA A 6 -15.10 31.65 1.27
CA ALA A 6 -15.33 32.78 2.18
C ALA A 6 -16.27 32.41 3.34
N ASP A 7 -17.21 31.48 3.11
CA ASP A 7 -18.20 31.06 4.10
C ASP A 7 -17.71 29.93 5.02
N LEU A 8 -16.53 29.37 4.75
CA LEU A 8 -16.04 28.16 5.44
C LEU A 8 -15.88 28.36 6.94
N PHE A 9 -15.31 29.49 7.37
CA PHE A 9 -15.09 29.75 8.79
C PHE A 9 -16.41 29.88 9.56
N GLY A 10 -17.36 30.63 9.01
CA GLY A 10 -18.69 30.78 9.60
C GLY A 10 -19.44 29.45 9.68
N TRP A 11 -19.32 28.62 8.64
CA TRP A 11 -19.88 27.27 8.66
C TRP A 11 -19.26 26.40 9.76
N CYS A 12 -17.92 26.42 9.91
CA CYS A 12 -17.22 25.66 10.95
C CYS A 12 -17.69 26.05 12.36
N VAL A 13 -17.83 27.35 12.65
CA VAL A 13 -18.29 27.82 13.98
C VAL A 13 -19.69 27.29 14.31
N ALA A 14 -20.53 27.06 13.30
CA ALA A 14 -21.90 26.55 13.48
C ALA A 14 -21.99 25.01 13.56
N GLN A 15 -20.89 24.27 13.39
CA GLN A 15 -20.92 22.80 13.39
C GLN A 15 -20.76 22.19 14.80
N PRO A 16 -21.32 20.99 15.03
CA PRO A 16 -20.97 20.18 16.19
C PRO A 16 -19.48 19.81 16.21
N GLN A 17 -18.93 19.60 17.41
CA GLN A 17 -17.52 19.24 17.60
C GLN A 17 -17.12 17.97 16.83
N GLU A 18 -18.00 16.97 16.77
CA GLU A 18 -17.75 15.72 16.03
C GLU A 18 -17.47 15.99 14.55
N VAL A 19 -18.28 16.83 13.90
CA VAL A 19 -18.10 17.21 12.49
C VAL A 19 -16.78 17.97 12.28
N LEU A 20 -16.40 18.83 13.24
CA LEU A 20 -15.12 19.54 13.18
C LEU A 20 -13.93 18.60 13.34
N LEU A 21 -14.03 17.58 14.19
CA LEU A 21 -13.00 16.58 14.37
C LEU A 21 -12.86 15.68 13.14
N ASP A 22 -13.97 15.29 12.51
CA ASP A 22 -13.94 14.52 11.25
C ASP A 22 -13.29 15.32 10.12
N LEU A 23 -13.65 16.60 9.99
CA LEU A 23 -13.02 17.49 9.02
C LEU A 23 -11.53 17.66 9.32
N LEU A 24 -11.16 17.89 10.57
CA LEU A 24 -9.76 18.00 10.98
C LEU A 24 -8.99 16.70 10.68
N ALA A 25 -9.59 15.55 10.97
CA ALA A 25 -8.99 14.25 10.68
C ALA A 25 -8.77 14.05 9.18
N TYR A 26 -9.75 14.38 8.34
CA TYR A 26 -9.63 14.36 6.89
C TYR A 26 -8.50 15.29 6.38
N LEU A 27 -8.48 16.53 6.87
CA LEU A 27 -7.45 17.50 6.50
C LEU A 27 -6.06 17.04 6.96
N ALA A 28 -5.92 16.57 8.20
CA ALA A 28 -4.66 16.04 8.71
C ALA A 28 -4.19 14.83 7.90
N ALA A 29 -5.08 13.88 7.59
CA ALA A 29 -4.76 12.72 6.75
C ALA A 29 -4.24 13.14 5.36
N SER A 30 -4.80 14.20 4.77
CA SER A 30 -4.34 14.72 3.47
C SER A 30 -2.92 15.31 3.47
N THR A 31 -2.37 15.59 4.65
CA THR A 31 -0.99 16.11 4.81
C THR A 31 0.06 15.01 5.05
N VAL A 32 -0.37 13.76 5.23
CA VAL A 32 0.55 12.64 5.49
C VAL A 32 1.20 12.21 4.18
N ASP A 33 2.52 12.36 4.09
CA ASP A 33 3.33 11.78 3.01
C ASP A 33 3.91 10.43 3.44
N ALA A 34 3.38 9.35 2.87
CA ALA A 34 3.84 7.98 3.07
C ALA A 34 4.61 7.43 1.86
N VAL A 35 5.02 8.28 0.92
CA VAL A 35 5.69 7.83 -0.32
C VAL A 35 7.19 7.64 -0.08
N GLN A 36 7.66 6.42 -0.30
CA GLN A 36 9.07 6.11 -0.27
C GLN A 36 9.76 6.58 -1.57
N HIS A 37 10.68 7.54 -1.45
CA HIS A 37 11.53 8.01 -2.54
C HIS A 37 12.96 7.45 -2.39
N GLY A 38 13.69 7.32 -3.50
CA GLY A 38 15.11 6.94 -3.46
C GLY A 38 15.94 7.97 -2.69
N GLY A 39 16.61 7.55 -1.62
CA GLY A 39 17.43 8.43 -0.78
C GLY A 39 16.69 9.16 0.36
N GLN A 40 15.40 8.88 0.58
CA GLN A 40 14.64 9.38 1.74
C GLN A 40 15.24 8.86 3.07
N GLU A 41 15.32 9.74 4.07
CA GLU A 41 15.62 9.31 5.43
C GLU A 41 14.44 8.54 6.03
N ARG A 42 14.73 7.44 6.73
CA ARG A 42 13.73 6.63 7.47
C ARG A 42 12.86 7.44 8.43
N SER A 43 13.32 8.61 8.87
CA SER A 43 12.64 9.49 9.82
C SER A 43 11.31 10.07 9.30
N GLN A 44 11.15 10.27 7.99
CA GLN A 44 9.91 10.81 7.41
C GLN A 44 8.81 9.73 7.35
N LEU A 45 9.15 8.52 6.91
CA LEU A 45 8.23 7.37 6.88
C LEU A 45 7.81 6.90 8.28
N ALA A 46 8.62 7.18 9.31
CA ALA A 46 8.33 6.79 10.68
C ALA A 46 7.00 7.35 11.21
N HIS A 47 6.53 8.50 10.72
CA HIS A 47 5.22 9.05 11.11
C HIS A 47 4.07 8.28 10.47
N ALA A 48 4.16 7.97 9.17
CA ALA A 48 3.19 7.14 8.48
C ALA A 48 3.10 5.75 9.10
N ASP A 49 4.24 5.16 9.47
CA ASP A 49 4.34 3.88 10.17
C ASP A 49 3.65 3.87 11.54
N ARG A 50 3.74 4.98 12.30
CA ARG A 50 3.04 5.11 13.58
C ARG A 50 1.53 5.21 13.38
N LEU A 51 1.10 5.96 12.36
CA LEU A 51 -0.31 6.07 12.01
C LEU A 51 -0.88 4.72 11.56
N ALA A 52 -0.17 4.00 10.68
CA ALA A 52 -0.58 2.66 10.23
C ALA A 52 -0.75 1.70 11.42
N ARG A 53 0.15 1.74 12.41
CA ARG A 53 0.02 0.96 13.65
C ARG A 53 -1.15 1.40 14.52
N ALA A 54 -1.27 2.70 14.79
CA ALA A 54 -2.35 3.23 15.62
C ALA A 54 -3.75 2.93 15.04
N LEU A 55 -3.86 2.91 13.71
CA LEU A 55 -5.09 2.61 12.99
C LEU A 55 -5.25 1.11 12.69
N SER A 56 -4.28 0.27 13.05
CA SER A 56 -4.26 -1.16 12.69
C SER A 56 -4.52 -1.38 11.20
N LEU A 57 -3.86 -0.56 10.36
CA LEU A 57 -4.07 -0.53 8.92
C LEU A 57 -3.59 -1.83 8.26
N ASP A 58 -4.52 -2.56 7.66
CA ASP A 58 -4.22 -3.72 6.82
C ASP A 58 -4.16 -3.31 5.34
N MET A 59 -2.94 -3.15 4.83
CA MET A 59 -2.75 -2.76 3.42
C MET A 59 -3.18 -3.85 2.44
N ALA A 60 -3.25 -5.13 2.84
CA ALA A 60 -3.73 -6.20 1.96
C ALA A 60 -5.23 -6.08 1.67
N ALA A 61 -6.00 -5.46 2.58
CA ALA A 61 -7.41 -5.14 2.35
C ALA A 61 -7.62 -3.96 1.38
N HIS A 62 -6.62 -3.08 1.23
CA HIS A 62 -6.72 -1.85 0.46
C HIS A 62 -5.93 -1.87 -0.85
N TRP A 63 -5.07 -2.86 -1.07
CA TRP A 63 -4.20 -2.95 -2.23
C TRP A 63 -4.34 -4.29 -2.96
N ALA A 64 -4.80 -4.24 -4.20
CA ALA A 64 -4.93 -5.39 -5.09
C ALA A 64 -4.40 -5.04 -6.49
N PRO A 65 -3.14 -5.37 -6.82
CA PRO A 65 -2.54 -5.02 -8.09
C PRO A 65 -3.11 -5.88 -9.23
N GLY A 66 -3.68 -5.21 -10.25
CA GLY A 66 -4.03 -5.87 -11.50
C GLY A 66 -2.79 -6.25 -12.34
N ALA A 67 -3.00 -7.12 -13.33
CA ALA A 67 -1.95 -7.53 -14.27
C ALA A 67 -1.33 -6.34 -15.03
N ASP A 68 -2.13 -5.34 -15.40
CA ASP A 68 -1.67 -4.15 -16.12
C ASP A 68 -1.02 -3.08 -15.22
N GLY A 69 -1.02 -3.31 -13.90
CA GLY A 69 -0.51 -2.39 -12.89
C GLY A 69 0.93 -2.73 -12.45
N PHE A 70 1.08 -3.01 -11.16
CA PHE A 70 2.38 -3.24 -10.52
C PHE A 70 3.18 -4.37 -11.19
N TYR A 71 2.55 -5.52 -11.47
CA TYR A 71 3.24 -6.69 -12.01
C TYR A 71 3.81 -6.47 -13.42
N ALA A 72 3.15 -5.67 -14.27
CA ALA A 72 3.65 -5.35 -15.61
C ALA A 72 5.00 -4.60 -15.59
N ARG A 73 5.25 -3.84 -14.50
CA ARG A 73 6.48 -3.06 -14.29
C ARG A 73 7.65 -3.92 -13.80
N LEU A 74 7.37 -5.09 -13.24
CA LEU A 74 8.41 -5.99 -12.74
C LEU A 74 9.13 -6.70 -13.89
N SER A 75 10.42 -6.93 -13.69
CA SER A 75 11.21 -7.86 -14.50
C SER A 75 10.81 -9.32 -14.22
N ARG A 76 11.17 -10.26 -15.09
CA ARG A 76 10.90 -11.68 -14.87
C ARG A 76 11.52 -12.21 -13.57
N ALA A 77 12.73 -11.75 -13.25
CA ALA A 77 13.40 -12.12 -12.00
C ALA A 77 12.63 -11.62 -10.78
N GLN A 78 12.15 -10.37 -10.81
CA GLN A 78 11.34 -9.79 -9.74
C GLN A 78 9.98 -10.48 -9.60
N LEU A 79 9.35 -10.89 -10.70
CA LEU A 79 8.12 -11.69 -10.67
C LEU A 79 8.34 -13.06 -10.03
N ALA A 80 9.44 -13.74 -10.35
CA ALA A 80 9.80 -15.02 -9.75
C ALA A 80 10.09 -14.88 -8.25
N GLN A 81 10.84 -13.84 -7.86
CA GLN A 81 11.11 -13.51 -6.47
C GLN A 81 9.83 -13.24 -5.68
N ALA A 82 8.93 -12.42 -6.23
CA ALA A 82 7.62 -12.19 -5.61
C ALA A 82 6.85 -13.50 -5.44
N ALA A 83 6.80 -14.35 -6.47
CA ALA A 83 6.12 -15.65 -6.40
C ALA A 83 6.72 -16.60 -5.34
N GLN A 84 8.02 -16.50 -5.09
CA GLN A 84 8.71 -17.22 -4.03
C GLN A 84 8.29 -16.71 -2.65
N GLU A 85 8.32 -15.38 -2.44
CA GLU A 85 7.90 -14.76 -1.18
C GLU A 85 6.42 -15.06 -0.85
N ALA A 86 5.57 -15.09 -1.87
CA ALA A 86 4.15 -15.43 -1.72
C ALA A 86 3.87 -16.93 -1.63
N GLY A 87 4.89 -17.80 -1.75
CA GLY A 87 4.72 -19.26 -1.70
C GLY A 87 3.94 -19.86 -2.87
N VAL A 88 3.81 -19.15 -3.99
CA VAL A 88 3.00 -19.56 -5.17
C VAL A 88 3.83 -19.95 -6.39
N VAL A 89 5.10 -20.30 -6.19
CA VAL A 89 6.02 -20.72 -7.27
C VAL A 89 5.42 -21.86 -8.12
N ALA A 90 4.83 -22.86 -7.47
CA ALA A 90 4.21 -24.00 -8.15
C ALA A 90 3.02 -23.58 -9.03
N ALA A 91 2.22 -22.62 -8.58
CA ALA A 91 1.14 -22.07 -9.39
C ALA A 91 1.70 -21.26 -10.58
N CYS A 92 2.76 -20.49 -10.39
CA CYS A 92 3.34 -19.66 -11.46
C CYS A 92 3.98 -20.48 -12.60
N GLY A 93 4.48 -21.68 -12.32
CA GLY A 93 5.14 -22.53 -13.33
C GLY A 93 6.44 -21.92 -13.86
N ASN A 94 6.88 -22.36 -15.05
CA ASN A 94 8.12 -21.86 -15.63
C ASN A 94 7.94 -20.50 -16.33
N LEU A 95 8.03 -19.42 -15.55
CA LEU A 95 7.91 -18.03 -16.03
C LEU A 95 8.96 -17.65 -17.10
N SER A 96 10.10 -18.34 -17.15
CA SER A 96 11.18 -18.04 -18.11
C SER A 96 10.82 -18.48 -19.54
N ALA A 97 10.00 -19.52 -19.67
CA ALA A 97 9.52 -20.04 -20.95
C ALA A 97 8.33 -19.23 -21.51
N MET A 98 7.72 -18.36 -20.70
CA MET A 98 6.55 -17.58 -21.06
C MET A 98 6.91 -16.22 -21.69
N LYS A 99 6.05 -15.71 -22.57
CA LYS A 99 6.09 -14.30 -22.97
C LYS A 99 5.84 -13.42 -21.73
N LYS A 100 6.44 -12.23 -21.68
CA LYS A 100 6.36 -11.35 -20.50
C LYS A 100 4.90 -11.08 -20.08
N ALA A 101 4.02 -10.78 -21.03
CA ALA A 101 2.61 -10.51 -20.74
C ALA A 101 1.89 -11.71 -20.10
N ASP A 102 2.17 -12.93 -20.59
CA ASP A 102 1.57 -14.14 -20.05
C ASP A 102 2.11 -14.46 -18.65
N ALA A 103 3.42 -14.28 -18.43
CA ALA A 103 4.04 -14.40 -17.11
C ALA A 103 3.42 -13.42 -16.10
N VAL A 104 3.21 -12.16 -16.49
CA VAL A 104 2.58 -11.13 -15.66
C VAL A 104 1.15 -11.53 -15.29
N ARG A 105 0.33 -11.94 -16.27
CA ARG A 105 -1.05 -12.41 -16.00
C ARG A 105 -1.07 -13.63 -15.11
N ARG A 106 -0.15 -14.57 -15.31
CA ARG A 106 -0.06 -15.79 -14.51
C ARG A 106 0.28 -15.49 -13.05
N VAL A 107 1.28 -14.64 -12.83
CA VAL A 107 1.67 -14.20 -11.48
C VAL A 107 0.55 -13.42 -10.82
N ALA A 108 -0.04 -12.44 -11.51
CA ALA A 108 -1.15 -11.65 -10.95
C ALA A 108 -2.33 -12.53 -10.50
N GLY A 109 -2.71 -13.52 -11.32
CA GLY A 109 -3.77 -14.47 -10.95
C GLY A 109 -3.40 -15.38 -9.78
N ALA A 110 -2.14 -15.84 -9.71
CA ALA A 110 -1.67 -16.67 -8.60
C ALA A 110 -1.51 -15.88 -7.28
N MET A 111 -1.27 -14.57 -7.37
CA MET A 111 -1.09 -13.67 -6.23
C MET A 111 -2.40 -13.17 -5.63
N ALA A 112 -3.46 -13.05 -6.43
CA ALA A 112 -4.73 -12.49 -5.97
C ALA A 112 -5.27 -13.07 -4.63
N PRO A 113 -5.17 -14.39 -4.35
CA PRO A 113 -5.66 -14.95 -3.09
C PRO A 113 -4.66 -14.91 -1.93
N THR A 114 -3.41 -14.48 -2.13
CA THR A 114 -2.34 -14.65 -1.11
C THR A 114 -2.27 -13.52 -0.09
N GLY A 115 -2.85 -12.35 -0.39
CA GLY A 115 -2.65 -11.15 0.41
C GLY A 115 -1.20 -10.64 0.40
N TRP A 116 -0.36 -11.12 -0.53
CA TRP A 116 1.04 -10.72 -0.61
C TRP A 116 1.16 -9.23 -0.95
N LEU A 117 2.06 -8.56 -0.24
CA LEU A 117 2.40 -7.16 -0.43
C LEU A 117 3.88 -7.00 -0.80
N PRO A 118 4.24 -6.07 -1.69
CA PRO A 118 5.63 -5.67 -1.90
C PRO A 118 6.15 -4.94 -0.65
N VAL A 119 7.47 -5.04 -0.41
CA VAL A 119 8.14 -4.49 0.78
C VAL A 119 7.71 -3.06 1.15
N PRO A 120 7.59 -2.08 0.21
CA PRO A 120 7.18 -0.71 0.56
C PRO A 120 5.76 -0.58 1.13
N LEU A 121 4.91 -1.59 0.93
CA LEU A 121 3.53 -1.61 1.43
C LEU A 121 3.36 -2.45 2.69
N ARG A 122 4.41 -3.15 3.13
CA ARG A 122 4.38 -3.92 4.38
C ARG A 122 4.51 -2.97 5.56
N SER A 123 3.70 -3.19 6.60
CA SER A 123 3.85 -2.45 7.84
C SER A 123 5.16 -2.83 8.54
N PRO A 124 5.71 -1.96 9.41
CA PRO A 124 6.95 -2.27 10.14
C PRO A 124 6.85 -3.54 10.99
N GLU A 125 5.67 -3.86 11.50
CA GLU A 125 5.42 -5.06 12.29
C GLU A 125 5.55 -6.32 11.42
N VAL A 126 4.99 -6.30 10.21
CA VAL A 126 5.15 -7.39 9.24
C VAL A 126 6.64 -7.57 8.90
N LEU A 127 7.35 -6.47 8.64
CA LEU A 127 8.79 -6.53 8.33
C LEU A 127 9.63 -7.05 9.50
N GLN A 128 9.26 -6.73 10.75
CA GLN A 128 9.92 -7.24 11.95
C GLN A 128 9.69 -8.74 12.15
N VAL A 129 8.46 -9.22 11.94
CA VAL A 129 8.12 -10.64 12.02
C VAL A 129 8.85 -11.44 10.93
N GLU A 130 8.87 -10.94 9.69
CA GLU A 130 9.59 -11.56 8.58
C GLU A 130 11.11 -11.62 8.87
N ALA A 131 11.70 -10.55 9.41
CA ALA A 131 13.12 -10.52 9.77
C ALA A 131 13.49 -11.48 10.92
N MET A 132 12.55 -11.81 11.80
CA MET A 132 12.75 -12.77 12.90
C MET A 132 12.57 -14.24 12.45
N ALA A 133 11.89 -14.45 11.33
CA ALA A 133 11.62 -15.76 10.75
C ALA A 133 12.63 -16.19 9.67
N ALA A 134 13.48 -15.27 9.21
CA ALA A 134 14.54 -15.49 8.22
C ALA A 134 15.89 -15.84 8.88
#